data_AF-A0A4U9CX80-F1
#
_entry.id   AF-A0A4U9CX80-F1
#
_cell.length_a   1.000
_cell.length_b   1.000
_cell.length_c   1.000
_cell.angle_alpha   90.00
_cell.angle_beta   90.00
_cell.angle_gamma   90.00
#
_symmetry.space_group_name_H-M   'P 1'
#
loop_
_entity.id
_entity.type
_entity.pdbx_description
1 polymer ?
#
loop_
_entity_poly.entity_id
_entity_poly.type
_entity_poly.pdbx_seq_one_letter_code
_entity_poly.pdbx_strand_id
1 'polypeptide(L)'
;MILTLAPETNGQVAVKAWAALSEFTGRDHTHLALNKEDEKIRFRDIQAQPRKIISSPTWSGLEDEHVSYNAGYTNVHELIPWRTLSGRQSLYQDHQWMRDFGESLLVYRPPIDTRSVESGDG
;
A
#
# COMPACT_ATOMS: atom_id res chain seq x y z
N MET A 1 -19.92 -0.55 12.14
CA MET A 1 -19.71 -0.91 10.72
C MET A 1 -18.22 -0.90 10.37
N ILE A 2 -17.57 0.27 10.27
CA ILE A 2 -16.16 0.39 9.84
C ILE A 2 -15.22 -0.51 10.66
N LEU A 3 -15.14 -0.32 11.99
CA LEU A 3 -14.19 -1.04 12.86
C LEU A 3 -14.40 -2.57 12.89
N THR A 4 -15.61 -3.04 12.57
CA THR A 4 -15.93 -4.47 12.60
C THR A 4 -15.58 -5.15 11.28
N LEU A 5 -15.70 -4.44 10.16
CA LEU A 5 -15.50 -4.97 8.82
C LEU A 5 -14.06 -4.80 8.30
N ALA A 6 -13.29 -3.85 8.84
CA ALA A 6 -11.92 -3.60 8.39
C ALA A 6 -10.91 -4.56 9.03
N PRO A 7 -9.95 -5.12 8.26
CA PRO A 7 -8.88 -5.96 8.79
C PRO A 7 -7.94 -5.21 9.75
N GLU A 8 -7.72 -3.91 9.56
CA GLU A 8 -6.84 -3.10 10.41
C GLU A 8 -7.34 -2.99 11.86
N THR A 9 -8.62 -3.29 12.11
CA THR A 9 -9.28 -3.08 13.41
C THR A 9 -9.97 -4.33 13.95
N ASN A 10 -9.96 -5.44 13.21
CA ASN A 10 -10.54 -6.72 13.60
C ASN A 10 -9.65 -7.88 13.14
N GLY A 11 -9.00 -8.55 14.10
CA GLY A 11 -8.03 -9.60 13.84
C GLY A 11 -8.59 -10.79 13.04
N GLN A 12 -9.85 -11.15 13.25
CA GLN A 12 -10.50 -12.21 12.45
C GLN A 12 -10.63 -11.82 10.97
N VAL A 13 -10.84 -10.52 10.69
CA VAL A 13 -10.85 -10.04 9.30
C VAL A 13 -9.43 -9.97 8.76
N ALA A 14 -8.45 -9.56 9.58
CA ALA A 14 -7.04 -9.55 9.20
C ALA A 14 -6.54 -10.94 8.77
N VAL A 15 -6.79 -11.98 9.58
CA VAL A 15 -6.39 -13.36 9.26
C VAL A 15 -7.05 -13.84 7.97
N LYS A 16 -8.36 -13.61 7.79
CA LYS A 16 -9.06 -13.95 6.55
C LYS A 16 -8.51 -13.19 5.34
N ALA A 17 -8.15 -11.92 5.50
CA ALA A 17 -7.62 -11.11 4.41
C ALA A 17 -6.20 -11.56 4.00
N TRP A 18 -5.34 -11.87 4.97
CA TRP A 18 -4.02 -12.45 4.68
C TRP A 18 -4.12 -13.82 4.04
N ALA A 19 -5.03 -14.68 4.51
CA ALA A 19 -5.31 -15.96 3.88
C ALA A 19 -5.77 -15.81 2.42
N ALA A 20 -6.63 -14.83 2.14
CA ALA A 20 -7.05 -14.55 0.76
C ALA A 20 -5.89 -14.08 -0.12
N LEU A 21 -4.96 -13.29 0.40
CA LEU A 21 -3.76 -12.90 -0.35
C LEU A 21 -2.80 -14.09 -0.57
N SER A 22 -2.69 -14.98 0.40
CA SER A 22 -1.87 -16.20 0.32
C SER A 22 -2.23 -17.10 -0.86
N GLU A 23 -3.52 -17.14 -1.25
CA GLU A 23 -3.95 -17.88 -2.45
C GLU A 23 -3.33 -17.33 -3.74
N PHE A 24 -3.09 -16.02 -3.83
CA PHE A 24 -2.45 -15.40 -5.01
C PHE A 24 -0.94 -15.59 -5.02
N THR A 25 -0.30 -15.51 -3.86
CA THR A 25 1.17 -15.55 -3.75
C THR A 25 1.72 -16.98 -3.62
N GLY A 26 0.88 -17.94 -3.20
CA GLY A 26 1.30 -19.29 -2.83
C GLY A 26 2.15 -19.34 -1.56
N ARG A 27 2.13 -18.29 -0.73
CA ARG A 27 2.92 -18.15 0.50
C ARG A 27 1.99 -17.83 1.66
N ASP A 28 2.19 -18.49 2.79
CA ASP A 28 1.45 -18.13 4.00
C ASP A 28 1.84 -16.72 4.46
N HIS A 29 0.82 -15.90 4.72
CA HIS A 29 0.94 -14.55 5.25
C HIS A 29 0.10 -14.37 6.53
N THR A 30 -0.60 -15.41 6.98
CA THR A 30 -1.49 -15.32 8.14
C THR A 30 -0.72 -15.10 9.44
N HIS A 31 0.55 -15.53 9.51
CA HIS A 31 1.45 -15.24 10.63
C HIS A 31 1.58 -13.76 10.98
N LEU A 32 1.32 -12.86 10.01
CA LEU A 32 1.34 -11.41 10.22
C LEU A 32 0.17 -10.87 11.06
N ALA A 33 -0.87 -11.68 11.28
CA ALA A 33 -2.06 -11.28 12.05
C ALA A 33 -2.53 -12.31 13.09
N LEU A 34 -2.07 -13.57 13.04
CA LEU A 34 -2.50 -14.62 13.97
C LEU A 34 -2.28 -14.26 15.44
N ASN A 35 -1.18 -13.57 15.77
CA ASN A 35 -0.90 -13.09 17.13
C ASN A 35 -1.90 -12.04 17.63
N LYS A 36 -2.66 -11.41 16.73
CA LYS A 36 -3.67 -10.38 17.02
C LYS A 36 -5.07 -10.79 16.55
N GLU A 37 -5.33 -12.09 16.32
CA GLU A 37 -6.61 -12.54 15.73
C GLU A 37 -7.84 -12.16 16.59
N ASP A 38 -7.70 -12.17 17.91
CA ASP A 38 -8.82 -11.82 18.79
C ASP A 38 -9.06 -10.30 18.91
N GLU A 39 -8.06 -9.48 18.56
CA GLU A 39 -8.11 -8.01 18.70
C GLU A 39 -9.30 -7.43 17.93
N LYS A 40 -10.13 -6.66 18.63
CA LYS A 40 -11.34 -6.06 18.08
C LYS A 40 -11.51 -4.65 18.62
N ILE A 41 -11.02 -3.67 17.86
CA ILE A 41 -11.11 -2.27 18.25
C ILE A 41 -12.58 -1.83 18.25
N ARG A 42 -13.00 -1.13 19.30
CA ARG A 42 -14.34 -0.52 19.40
C ARG A 42 -14.25 0.98 19.55
N PHE A 43 -15.30 1.65 19.09
CA PHE A 43 -15.37 3.11 19.12
C PHE A 43 -15.25 3.65 20.55
N ARG A 44 -15.91 3.02 21.52
CA ARG A 44 -15.84 3.44 22.93
C ARG A 44 -14.44 3.25 23.53
N ASP A 45 -13.70 2.23 23.09
CA ASP A 45 -12.35 1.97 23.60
C ASP A 45 -11.36 3.02 23.09
N ILE A 46 -11.46 3.44 21.83
CA ILE A 46 -10.59 4.48 21.26
C ILE A 46 -10.91 5.89 21.78
N GLN A 47 -12.14 6.13 22.25
CA GLN A 47 -12.46 7.35 23.00
C GLN A 47 -11.75 7.38 24.35
N ALA A 48 -11.58 6.22 25.00
CA ALA A 48 -10.88 6.11 26.27
C ALA A 48 -9.37 6.24 26.10
N GLN A 49 -8.79 5.60 25.08
CA GLN A 49 -7.39 5.75 24.73
C GLN A 49 -7.16 5.28 23.27
N PRO A 50 -6.37 6.01 22.46
CA PRO A 50 -6.00 5.57 21.12
C PRO A 50 -5.43 4.14 21.10
N ARG A 51 -5.71 3.40 20.03
CA ARG A 51 -5.27 2.01 19.84
C ARG A 51 -4.40 1.92 18.58
N LYS A 52 -3.33 1.14 18.67
CA LYS A 52 -2.52 0.75 17.51
C LYS A 52 -3.31 -0.26 16.68
N ILE A 53 -3.23 -0.15 15.35
CA ILE A 53 -3.95 -1.02 14.41
C ILE A 53 -3.20 -2.33 14.15
N ILE A 54 -3.83 -3.23 13.40
CA ILE A 54 -3.34 -4.56 13.05
C ILE A 54 -2.69 -4.52 11.65
N SER A 55 -1.60 -5.26 11.46
CA SER A 55 -1.00 -5.49 10.13
C SER A 55 -2.04 -6.07 9.16
N SER A 56 -2.16 -5.45 7.98
CA SER A 56 -3.21 -5.76 7.00
C SER A 56 -2.67 -5.81 5.57
N PRO A 57 -3.17 -6.72 4.71
CA PRO A 57 -2.74 -6.83 3.31
C PRO A 57 -3.13 -5.63 2.45
N THR A 58 -3.97 -4.72 2.97
CA THR A 58 -4.25 -3.41 2.34
C THR A 58 -2.98 -2.58 2.20
N TRP A 59 -2.04 -2.74 3.13
CA TRP A 59 -0.83 -1.95 3.27
C TRP A 59 0.42 -2.79 3.01
N SER A 60 1.57 -2.11 2.92
CA SER A 60 2.85 -2.78 2.60
C SER A 60 3.89 -2.73 3.73
N GLY A 61 3.55 -2.16 4.89
CA GLY A 61 4.37 -2.20 6.11
C GLY A 61 3.75 -3.06 7.21
N LEU A 62 4.47 -3.23 8.32
CA LEU A 62 4.02 -4.00 9.48
C LEU A 62 3.74 -3.10 10.69
N GLU A 63 2.71 -3.46 11.45
CA GLU A 63 2.38 -2.88 12.75
C GLU A 63 2.85 -3.82 13.87
N ASP A 64 4.15 -3.79 14.11
CA ASP A 64 4.86 -4.66 15.03
C ASP A 64 5.53 -3.87 16.17
N GLU A 65 5.86 -4.53 17.28
CA GLU A 65 6.52 -3.90 18.43
C GLU A 65 8.05 -3.85 18.30
N HIS A 66 8.63 -4.61 17.37
CA HIS A 66 10.07 -4.70 17.13
C HIS A 66 10.52 -4.01 15.84
N VAL A 67 9.61 -3.81 14.88
CA VAL A 67 9.88 -3.07 13.65
C VAL A 67 8.84 -1.99 13.41
N SER A 68 9.31 -0.76 13.19
CA SER A 68 8.46 0.37 12.81
C SER A 68 7.87 0.17 11.42
N TYR A 69 6.68 0.71 11.18
CA TYR A 69 6.05 0.68 9.86
C TYR A 69 6.97 1.28 8.78
N ASN A 70 7.22 0.51 7.72
CA ASN A 70 7.99 0.93 6.55
C ASN A 70 7.28 0.45 5.26
N ALA A 71 7.00 1.36 4.33
CA ALA A 71 6.32 1.02 3.09
C ALA A 71 7.18 0.13 2.19
N GLY A 72 6.57 -0.88 1.58
CA GLY A 72 7.29 -1.88 0.76
C GLY A 72 7.97 -2.98 1.57
N TYR A 73 7.92 -2.96 2.91
CA TYR A 73 8.53 -3.97 3.76
C TYR A 73 8.03 -5.38 3.41
N THR A 74 6.72 -5.56 3.29
CA THR A 74 6.11 -6.85 2.92
C THR A 74 6.49 -7.27 1.50
N ASN A 75 6.65 -6.34 0.55
CA ASN A 75 7.13 -6.71 -0.79
C ASN A 75 8.54 -7.31 -0.74
N VAL A 76 9.41 -6.73 0.08
CA VAL A 76 10.80 -7.17 0.24
C VAL A 76 10.92 -8.46 1.06
N HIS A 77 10.20 -8.57 2.18
CA HIS A 77 10.39 -9.65 3.16
C HIS A 77 9.39 -10.80 2.99
N GLU A 78 8.15 -10.50 2.58
CA GLU A 78 7.10 -11.51 2.35
C GLU A 78 7.03 -11.96 0.88
N LEU A 79 7.80 -11.32 -0.02
CA LEU A 79 7.83 -11.59 -1.45
C LEU A 79 6.48 -11.38 -2.15
N ILE A 80 5.64 -10.49 -1.59
CA ILE A 80 4.42 -10.04 -2.24
C ILE A 80 4.82 -9.13 -3.42
N PRO A 81 4.40 -9.41 -4.67
CA PRO A 81 4.74 -8.56 -5.80
C PRO A 81 4.20 -7.14 -5.67
N TRP A 82 4.92 -6.16 -6.20
CA TRP A 82 4.30 -4.86 -6.46
C TRP A 82 3.24 -5.03 -7.54
N ARG A 83 2.10 -4.33 -7.44
CA ARG A 83 1.04 -4.37 -8.46
C ARG A 83 1.40 -3.50 -9.67
N THR A 84 2.54 -3.79 -10.30
CA THR A 84 3.03 -3.21 -11.55
C THR A 84 3.03 -4.29 -12.64
N LEU A 85 3.22 -3.91 -13.90
CA LEU A 85 3.27 -4.85 -15.03
C LEU A 85 4.30 -5.97 -14.82
N SER A 86 5.45 -5.65 -14.21
CA SER A 86 6.56 -6.59 -13.99
C SER A 86 6.55 -7.28 -12.63
N GLY A 87 5.62 -6.91 -11.72
CA GLY A 87 5.63 -7.39 -10.34
C GLY A 87 6.70 -6.75 -9.43
N ARG A 88 7.48 -5.79 -9.95
CA ARG A 88 8.63 -5.16 -9.29
C ARG A 88 8.52 -3.63 -9.31
N GLN A 89 9.45 -2.94 -8.64
CA GLN A 89 9.59 -1.48 -8.78
C GLN A 89 9.91 -1.16 -10.25
N SER A 90 8.97 -0.51 -10.95
CA SER A 90 9.05 -0.34 -12.41
C SER A 90 9.81 0.93 -12.77
N LEU A 91 11.07 0.78 -13.16
CA LEU A 91 11.91 1.89 -13.63
C LEU A 91 11.53 2.32 -15.05
N TYR A 92 11.10 1.36 -15.89
CA TYR A 92 10.66 1.62 -17.25
C TYR A 92 9.12 1.71 -17.31
N GLN A 93 8.60 2.79 -17.87
CA GLN A 93 7.17 3.02 -18.08
C GLN A 93 6.86 2.87 -19.56
N ASP A 94 6.37 1.70 -19.96
CA ASP A 94 6.27 1.32 -21.37
C ASP A 94 4.93 1.68 -22.01
N HIS A 95 3.98 2.25 -21.28
CA HIS A 95 2.73 2.72 -21.88
C HIS A 95 3.01 3.71 -23.02
N GLN A 96 2.23 3.65 -24.10
CA GLN A 96 2.47 4.44 -25.31
C GLN A 96 2.66 5.93 -25.01
N TRP A 97 1.79 6.52 -24.20
CA TRP A 97 1.92 7.92 -23.79
C TRP A 97 3.21 8.20 -23.02
N MET A 98 3.65 7.29 -22.14
CA MET A 98 4.89 7.50 -21.38
C MET A 98 6.11 7.53 -22.31
N ARG A 99 6.12 6.69 -23.36
CA ARG A 99 7.18 6.73 -24.37
C ARG A 99 7.10 8.01 -25.22
N ASP A 100 5.93 8.34 -25.72
CA ASP A 100 5.73 9.46 -26.66
C ASP A 100 5.96 10.83 -25.98
N PHE A 101 5.64 10.96 -24.68
CA PHE A 101 5.89 12.18 -23.90
C PHE A 101 7.30 12.23 -23.28
N GLY A 102 8.17 11.25 -23.56
CA GLY A 102 9.56 11.23 -23.09
C GLY A 102 9.73 10.88 -21.61
N GLU A 103 8.77 10.16 -21.03
CA GLU A 103 8.72 9.76 -19.61
C GLU A 103 8.90 8.24 -19.39
N SER A 104 9.35 7.49 -20.39
CA SER A 104 9.59 6.05 -20.24
C SER A 104 10.69 5.72 -19.23
N LEU A 105 11.63 6.66 -19.03
CA LEU A 105 12.62 6.69 -17.95
C LEU A 105 12.64 8.09 -17.35
N LEU A 106 13.21 8.23 -16.15
CA LEU A 106 13.41 9.55 -15.54
C LEU A 106 14.34 10.42 -16.39
N VAL A 107 13.95 11.68 -16.59
CA VAL A 107 14.74 12.70 -17.28
C VAL A 107 14.57 14.04 -16.58
N TYR A 108 15.55 14.93 -16.76
CA TYR A 108 15.38 16.32 -16.34
C TYR A 108 14.34 17.02 -17.24
N ARG A 109 13.32 17.61 -16.61
CA ARG A 109 12.31 18.47 -17.26
C ARG A 109 12.38 19.85 -16.60
N PRO A 110 12.75 20.93 -17.31
CA PRO A 110 12.68 22.26 -16.74
C PRO A 110 11.21 22.61 -16.40
N PRO A 111 10.97 23.53 -15.45
CA PRO A 111 9.63 24.04 -15.20
C PRO A 111 8.94 24.52 -16.49
N ILE A 112 7.64 24.30 -16.60
CA ILE A 112 6.85 24.75 -17.74
C ILE A 112 6.73 26.29 -17.76
N ASP A 113 6.69 26.88 -18.95
CA ASP A 113 6.43 28.31 -19.11
C ASP A 113 4.92 28.58 -19.19
N THR A 114 4.40 29.23 -18.14
CA THR A 114 2.97 29.59 -18.03
C THR A 114 2.59 30.85 -18.81
N ARG A 115 3.54 31.55 -19.44
CA ARG A 115 3.32 32.76 -20.27
C ARG A 115 3.37 32.50 -21.77
N SER A 116 3.53 31.23 -22.17
CA SER A 116 3.65 30.82 -23.57
C SER A 116 2.37 31.00 -24.42
N VAL A 117 1.24 31.33 -23.79
CA VAL A 117 -0.01 31.76 -24.42
C VAL A 117 -0.26 33.24 -24.11
N GLU A 118 0.54 34.14 -24.70
CA GLU A 118 0.04 35.49 -24.95
C GLU A 118 -1.04 35.39 -26.03
N SER A 119 -2.27 35.78 -25.70
CA SER A 119 -3.34 35.99 -26.66
C SER A 119 -2.82 36.92 -27.75
N GLY A 120 -2.75 36.45 -28.99
CA GLY A 120 -2.46 37.33 -30.12
C GLY A 120 -3.55 38.39 -30.22
N ASP A 121 -3.24 39.60 -29.75
CA ASP A 121 -3.98 40.82 -30.01
C ASP A 121 -3.06 41.75 -30.81
N GLY A 122 -3.46 42.04 -32.06
CA GLY A 122 -2.98 43.19 -32.85
C GLY A 122 -1.90 42.91 -33.88
#